data_AF-A0A7Y8Q9J8-F1
#
_entry.id   AF-A0A7Y8Q9J8-F1
#
_cell.length_a   1.000
_cell.length_b   1.000
_cell.length_c   1.000
_cell.angle_alpha   90.00
_cell.angle_beta   90.00
_cell.angle_gamma   90.00
#
_symmetry.space_group_name_H-M   'P 1'
#
loop_
_entity.id
_entity.type
_entity.pdbx_description
1 polymer ?
#
loop_
_entity_poly.entity_id
_entity_poly.type
_entity_poly.pdbx_seq_one_letter_code
_entity_poly.pdbx_strand_id
1 'polypeptide(L)'
;MSKTFWVLPDINQNGKLWVVNSLTNEKMSLIDFYKKFNVKEVAKEFEVGIPEELLDKFKSPQFGFSQIIKNKFDNIFSLSIRCGKDIEERTVTLTYIQVLSDLKEISLPSQDDLEFLKNVNPKFNFQVGQDVVSKIERIKKAAFRFPDIISFSSEKLERNIYKHGWNGEDPSSKKFIMIGLGIALLIFLIILIK
;
A
#
# COMPACT_ATOMS: atom_id res chain seq x y z
N MET A 1 12.29 -5.92 -16.58
CA MET A 1 11.57 -4.74 -17.11
C MET A 1 10.25 -4.67 -16.39
N SER A 2 10.07 -3.63 -15.58
CA SER A 2 8.86 -3.39 -14.81
C SER A 2 7.67 -3.14 -15.71
N LYS A 3 6.51 -3.74 -15.38
CA LYS A 3 5.24 -3.42 -16.05
C LYS A 3 4.37 -2.63 -15.08
N THR A 4 3.82 -1.53 -15.57
CA THR A 4 3.09 -0.56 -14.75
C THR A 4 1.65 -0.45 -15.19
N PHE A 5 0.74 -0.45 -14.22
CA PHE A 5 -0.69 -0.45 -14.45
C PHE A 5 -1.42 0.47 -13.47
N TRP A 6 -2.55 0.99 -13.90
CA TRP A 6 -3.53 1.65 -13.06
C TRP A 6 -4.82 0.84 -13.00
N VAL A 7 -5.26 0.51 -11.79
CA VAL A 7 -6.62 0.04 -11.56
C VAL A 7 -7.50 1.26 -11.34
N LEU A 8 -8.47 1.40 -12.22
CA LEU A 8 -9.42 2.50 -12.24
C LEU A 8 -10.74 2.06 -11.60
N PRO A 9 -11.42 2.96 -10.90
CA PRO A 9 -12.78 2.73 -10.44
C PRO A 9 -13.71 2.49 -11.62
N ASP A 10 -14.82 1.81 -11.38
CA ASP A 10 -15.83 1.62 -12.40
C ASP A 10 -16.61 2.91 -12.65
N ILE A 11 -16.10 3.74 -13.56
CA ILE A 11 -16.69 5.03 -13.94
C ILE A 11 -18.14 4.85 -14.42
N ASN A 12 -18.46 3.71 -15.02
CA ASN A 12 -19.76 3.44 -15.62
C ASN A 12 -20.67 2.58 -14.72
N GLN A 13 -20.24 2.25 -13.50
CA GLN A 13 -21.02 1.46 -12.52
C GLN A 13 -21.56 0.12 -13.05
N ASN A 14 -20.83 -0.52 -13.96
CA ASN A 14 -21.13 -1.84 -14.53
C ASN A 14 -20.67 -3.03 -13.64
N GLY A 15 -20.17 -2.77 -12.44
CA GLY A 15 -19.54 -3.77 -11.56
C GLY A 15 -18.17 -4.25 -12.06
N LYS A 16 -17.47 -3.48 -12.91
CA LYS A 16 -16.20 -3.86 -13.53
C LYS A 16 -15.08 -2.87 -13.22
N LEU A 17 -14.03 -3.37 -12.57
CA LEU A 17 -12.76 -2.64 -12.43
C LEU A 17 -11.90 -2.84 -13.68
N TRP A 18 -11.34 -1.73 -14.15
CA TRP A 18 -10.48 -1.70 -15.33
C TRP A 18 -9.04 -1.52 -14.93
N VAL A 19 -8.15 -2.25 -15.59
CA VAL A 19 -6.71 -2.11 -15.47
C VAL A 19 -6.20 -1.54 -16.78
N VAL A 20 -5.44 -0.45 -16.70
CA VAL A 20 -4.85 0.21 -17.86
C VAL A 20 -3.35 0.23 -17.71
N ASN A 21 -2.63 -0.24 -18.73
CA ASN A 21 -1.18 -0.13 -18.80
C ASN A 21 -0.80 1.34 -19.02
N SER A 22 0.03 1.89 -18.15
CA SER A 22 0.34 3.33 -18.19
C SER A 22 1.22 3.74 -19.38
N LEU A 23 1.94 2.79 -19.99
CA LEU A 23 2.82 3.05 -21.14
C LEU A 23 2.11 2.87 -22.49
N THR A 24 1.22 1.88 -22.58
CA THR A 24 0.61 1.49 -23.86
C THR A 24 -0.85 1.90 -24.00
N ASN A 25 -1.49 2.39 -22.93
CA ASN A 25 -2.92 2.63 -22.83
C ASN A 25 -3.78 1.38 -23.10
N GLU A 26 -3.18 0.20 -23.10
CA GLU A 26 -3.90 -1.07 -23.23
C GLU A 26 -4.79 -1.29 -22.00
N LYS A 27 -6.08 -1.53 -22.24
CA LYS A 27 -7.09 -1.70 -21.21
C LYS A 27 -7.52 -3.17 -21.13
N MET A 28 -7.64 -3.69 -19.91
CA MET A 28 -8.19 -5.01 -19.63
C MET A 28 -9.00 -5.04 -18.34
N SER A 29 -9.79 -6.09 -18.12
CA SER A 29 -10.51 -6.27 -16.87
C SER A 29 -9.56 -6.67 -15.73
N LEU A 30 -9.91 -6.33 -14.48
CA LEU A 30 -9.13 -6.77 -13.31
C LEU A 30 -9.04 -8.30 -13.19
N ILE A 31 -10.10 -9.02 -13.58
CA ILE A 31 -10.11 -10.49 -13.58
C ILE A 31 -9.03 -11.02 -14.53
N ASP A 32 -8.89 -10.41 -15.71
CA ASP A 32 -7.90 -10.84 -16.69
C ASP A 32 -6.48 -10.44 -16.27
N PHE A 33 -6.32 -9.30 -15.60
CA PHE A 33 -5.06 -8.95 -14.94
C PHE A 33 -4.62 -10.04 -13.96
N TYR A 34 -5.50 -10.51 -13.06
CA TYR A 34 -5.20 -11.60 -12.13
C TYR A 34 -4.98 -12.98 -12.78
N LYS A 35 -5.44 -13.17 -14.02
CA LYS A 35 -5.12 -14.40 -14.79
C LYS A 35 -3.77 -14.28 -15.48
N LYS A 36 -3.45 -13.12 -16.04
CA LYS A 36 -2.23 -12.86 -16.82
C LYS A 36 -1.00 -12.72 -15.94
N PHE A 37 -1.16 -12.09 -14.78
CA PHE A 37 -0.14 -11.99 -13.74
C PHE A 37 -0.53 -12.99 -12.66
N ASN A 38 0.39 -13.86 -12.21
CA ASN A 38 0.10 -14.88 -11.20
C ASN A 38 -0.06 -14.25 -9.80
N VAL A 39 -1.02 -13.32 -9.69
CA VAL A 39 -1.45 -12.67 -8.45
C VAL A 39 -2.37 -13.61 -7.66
N LYS A 40 -2.88 -14.70 -8.25
CA LYS A 40 -3.80 -15.62 -7.57
C LYS A 40 -3.21 -16.29 -6.32
N GLU A 41 -1.91 -16.58 -6.31
CA GLU A 41 -1.21 -17.07 -5.09
C GLU A 41 -1.06 -15.96 -4.03
N VAL A 42 -1.05 -14.72 -4.49
CA VAL A 42 -0.88 -13.46 -3.73
C VAL A 42 -2.23 -12.87 -3.26
N ALA A 43 -3.33 -13.24 -3.92
CA ALA A 43 -4.65 -12.60 -3.83
C ALA A 43 -5.27 -12.60 -2.42
N LYS A 44 -4.78 -13.42 -1.50
CA LYS A 44 -5.21 -13.39 -0.09
C LYS A 44 -4.63 -12.21 0.71
N GLU A 45 -3.50 -11.65 0.29
CA GLU A 45 -2.83 -10.52 0.99
C GLU A 45 -2.90 -9.20 0.22
N PHE A 46 -3.23 -9.27 -1.07
CA PHE A 46 -3.19 -8.12 -1.94
C PHE A 46 -4.54 -7.43 -1.99
N GLU A 47 -4.57 -6.20 -1.51
CA GLU A 47 -5.76 -5.36 -1.51
C GLU A 47 -5.70 -4.42 -2.71
N VAL A 48 -6.81 -4.31 -3.44
CA VAL A 48 -6.97 -3.30 -4.48
C VAL A 48 -7.78 -2.16 -3.91
N GLY A 49 -7.11 -1.03 -3.71
CA GLY A 49 -7.69 0.15 -3.08
C GLY A 49 -7.17 0.32 -1.65
N ILE A 50 -7.76 1.28 -0.95
CA ILE A 50 -7.47 1.51 0.45
C ILE A 50 -8.46 0.67 1.28
N PRO A 51 -7.99 -0.21 2.17
CA PRO A 51 -8.87 -0.96 3.07
C PRO A 51 -9.82 -0.04 3.84
N GLU A 52 -11.07 -0.46 3.99
CA GLU A 52 -12.15 0.35 4.58
C GLU A 52 -11.81 0.84 5.99
N GLU A 53 -11.21 -0.04 6.82
CA GLU A 53 -10.74 0.32 8.16
C GLU A 53 -9.70 1.45 8.17
N LEU A 54 -8.89 1.55 7.13
CA LEU A 54 -7.92 2.64 6.97
C LEU A 54 -8.57 3.90 6.39
N LEU A 55 -9.59 3.76 5.53
CA LEU A 55 -10.38 4.90 5.05
C LEU A 55 -11.11 5.61 6.19
N ASP A 56 -11.52 4.86 7.21
CA ASP A 56 -12.14 5.40 8.41
C ASP A 56 -11.16 6.04 9.38
N LYS A 57 -10.02 5.40 9.58
CA LYS A 57 -8.98 5.91 10.47
C LYS A 57 -8.26 7.14 9.92
N PHE A 58 -7.99 7.18 8.62
CA PHE A 58 -7.16 8.21 7.99
C PHE A 58 -7.95 9.03 6.97
N LYS A 59 -8.57 10.12 7.42
CA LYS A 59 -9.44 10.99 6.60
C LYS A 59 -8.70 11.96 5.67
N SER A 60 -7.38 12.07 5.77
CA SER A 60 -6.59 13.00 4.93
C SER A 60 -6.70 12.65 3.44
N PRO A 61 -6.91 13.63 2.53
CA PRO A 61 -6.91 13.40 1.09
C PRO A 61 -5.53 13.01 0.54
N GLN A 62 -4.45 13.28 1.29
CA GLN A 62 -3.08 12.95 0.94
C GLN A 62 -2.65 11.55 1.41
N PHE A 63 -3.54 10.84 2.12
CA PHE A 63 -3.27 9.49 2.58
C PHE A 63 -3.20 8.53 1.40
N GLY A 64 -2.15 7.71 1.40
CA GLY A 64 -1.96 6.62 0.47
C GLY A 64 -1.62 5.34 1.22
N PHE A 65 -2.13 4.22 0.73
CA PHE A 65 -1.84 2.89 1.23
C PHE A 65 -1.00 2.16 0.20
N SER A 66 0.16 1.66 0.62
CA SER A 66 1.05 0.87 -0.23
C SER A 66 1.30 -0.52 0.31
N GLN A 67 1.51 -1.46 -0.61
CA GLN A 67 1.86 -2.85 -0.32
C GLN A 67 3.00 -3.34 -1.21
N ILE A 68 3.79 -4.27 -0.69
CA ILE A 68 4.75 -5.06 -1.46
C ILE A 68 4.43 -6.53 -1.22
N ILE A 69 4.23 -7.28 -2.31
CA ILE A 69 4.16 -8.73 -2.27
C ILE A 69 5.34 -9.31 -3.05
N LYS A 70 6.07 -10.21 -2.41
CA LYS A 70 7.14 -10.98 -3.05
C LYS A 70 6.55 -12.31 -3.52
N ASN A 71 6.72 -12.60 -4.81
CA ASN A 71 6.43 -13.90 -5.38
C ASN A 71 7.72 -14.47 -5.99
N LYS A 72 7.76 -15.78 -6.18
CA LYS A 72 8.88 -16.51 -6.80
C LYS A 72 9.20 -16.00 -8.20
N PHE A 73 8.20 -15.49 -8.92
CA PHE A 73 8.35 -15.06 -10.31
C PHE A 73 8.42 -13.54 -10.43
N ASP A 74 7.43 -12.83 -9.90
CA ASP A 74 7.34 -11.38 -9.99
C ASP A 74 6.96 -10.77 -8.64
N ASN A 75 7.66 -9.72 -8.24
CA ASN A 75 7.25 -8.90 -7.11
C ASN A 75 6.13 -7.96 -7.57
N ILE A 76 5.23 -7.63 -6.65
CA ILE A 76 4.14 -6.69 -6.88
C ILE A 76 4.28 -5.55 -5.89
N PHE A 77 4.34 -4.34 -6.41
CA PHE A 77 4.17 -3.13 -5.62
C PHE A 77 2.81 -2.52 -5.96
N SER A 78 2.05 -2.11 -4.95
CA SER A 78 0.86 -1.30 -5.13
C SER A 78 0.90 -0.02 -4.31
N LEU A 79 0.29 1.02 -4.87
CA LEU A 79 0.00 2.27 -4.19
C LEU A 79 -1.44 2.68 -4.50
N SER A 80 -2.29 2.66 -3.49
CA SER A 80 -3.66 3.11 -3.54
C SER A 80 -3.80 4.50 -2.94
N ILE A 81 -4.42 5.41 -3.69
CA ILE A 81 -4.64 6.81 -3.30
C ILE A 81 -6.10 7.19 -3.49
N ARG A 82 -6.58 8.13 -2.68
CA ARG A 82 -7.90 8.75 -2.85
C ARG A 82 -7.88 9.58 -4.13
N CYS A 83 -8.92 9.48 -4.95
CA CYS A 83 -9.04 10.25 -6.20
C CYS A 83 -10.37 11.02 -6.34
N GLY A 84 -11.20 10.99 -5.31
CA GLY A 84 -12.48 11.72 -5.29
C GLY A 84 -13.55 10.97 -4.53
N LYS A 85 -14.79 11.29 -4.86
CA LYS A 85 -15.99 10.64 -4.36
C LYS A 85 -16.91 10.26 -5.51
N ASP A 86 -17.72 9.22 -5.29
CA ASP A 86 -18.79 8.88 -6.21
C ASP A 86 -20.08 9.66 -5.90
N ILE A 87 -21.16 9.36 -6.62
CA ILE A 87 -22.46 10.02 -6.46
C ILE A 87 -23.11 9.78 -5.09
N GLU A 88 -22.67 8.76 -4.35
CA GLU A 88 -23.14 8.41 -3.00
C GLU A 88 -22.18 8.93 -1.91
N GLU A 89 -21.27 9.85 -2.27
CA GLU A 89 -20.24 10.41 -1.39
C GLU A 89 -19.24 9.38 -0.83
N ARG A 90 -19.19 8.17 -1.41
CA ARG A 90 -18.22 7.14 -1.04
C ARG A 90 -16.86 7.49 -1.59
N THR A 91 -15.80 7.14 -0.85
CA THR A 91 -14.43 7.43 -1.30
C THR A 91 -14.08 6.56 -2.50
N VAL A 92 -13.57 7.20 -3.55
CA VAL A 92 -13.07 6.53 -4.74
C VAL A 92 -11.54 6.49 -4.68
N THR A 93 -10.97 5.33 -5.01
CA THR A 93 -9.52 5.13 -4.99
C THR A 93 -8.99 4.72 -6.36
N LEU A 94 -7.77 5.19 -6.68
CA LEU A 94 -6.96 4.67 -7.77
C LEU A 94 -5.87 3.78 -7.19
N THR A 95 -5.56 2.69 -7.86
CA THR A 95 -4.46 1.82 -7.45
C THR A 95 -3.42 1.72 -8.55
N TYR A 96 -2.23 2.25 -8.28
CA TYR A 96 -1.05 2.04 -9.07
C TYR A 96 -0.47 0.67 -8.77
N ILE A 97 -0.12 -0.11 -9.79
CA ILE A 97 0.47 -1.44 -9.64
C ILE A 97 1.72 -1.52 -10.51
N GLN A 98 2.82 -1.99 -9.91
CA GLN A 98 4.03 -2.37 -10.63
C GLN A 98 4.30 -3.86 -10.44
N VAL A 99 4.52 -4.55 -11.56
CA VAL A 99 5.01 -5.94 -11.59
C VAL A 99 6.51 -5.87 -11.89
N LEU A 100 7.32 -6.35 -10.94
CA LEU A 100 8.76 -6.05 -10.84
C LEU A 100 9.59 -7.32 -10.74
N SER A 101 10.68 -7.38 -11.51
CA SER A 101 11.71 -8.42 -11.35
C SER A 101 12.56 -8.21 -10.10
N ASP A 102 12.82 -6.95 -9.74
CA ASP A 102 13.62 -6.57 -8.58
C ASP A 102 12.91 -5.44 -7.80
N LEU A 103 12.82 -5.57 -6.47
CA LEU A 103 12.26 -4.54 -5.59
C LEU A 103 13.02 -3.20 -5.65
N LYS A 104 14.27 -3.18 -6.14
CA LYS A 104 15.01 -1.93 -6.37
C LYS A 104 14.32 -1.05 -7.40
N GLU A 105 13.60 -1.65 -8.35
CA GLU A 105 12.88 -0.98 -9.44
C GLU A 105 11.59 -0.29 -9.00
N ILE A 106 11.16 -0.43 -7.73
CA ILE A 106 9.97 0.28 -7.22
C ILE A 106 10.15 1.77 -7.47
N SER A 107 9.18 2.36 -8.16
CA SER A 107 9.07 3.79 -8.41
C SER A 107 7.66 4.29 -8.09
N LEU A 108 7.58 5.57 -7.77
CA LEU A 108 6.31 6.28 -7.67
C LEU A 108 5.76 6.57 -9.07
N PRO A 109 4.43 6.77 -9.19
CA PRO A 109 3.85 7.27 -10.42
C PRO A 109 4.56 8.54 -10.91
N SER A 110 4.92 8.57 -12.19
CA SER A 110 5.54 9.75 -12.82
C SER A 110 4.52 10.87 -13.02
N GLN A 111 4.96 12.10 -13.32
CA GLN A 111 4.02 13.17 -13.71
C GLN A 111 3.18 12.76 -14.94
N ASP A 112 3.78 12.07 -15.91
CA ASP A 112 3.09 11.56 -17.09
C ASP A 112 1.99 10.56 -16.71
N ASP A 113 2.25 9.66 -15.75
CA ASP A 113 1.23 8.74 -15.21
C ASP A 113 0.05 9.52 -14.62
N LEU A 114 0.33 10.60 -13.89
CA LEU A 114 -0.71 11.42 -13.25
C LEU A 114 -1.49 12.25 -14.29
N GLU A 115 -0.84 12.75 -15.33
CA GLU A 115 -1.49 13.47 -16.42
C GLU A 115 -2.38 12.54 -17.26
N PHE A 116 -1.89 11.33 -17.55
CA PHE A 116 -2.68 10.27 -18.18
C PHE A 116 -4.00 10.02 -17.41
N LEU A 117 -3.94 9.88 -16.09
CA LEU A 117 -5.14 9.66 -15.28
C LEU A 117 -6.16 10.80 -15.39
N LYS A 118 -5.69 12.05 -15.43
CA LYS A 118 -6.56 13.22 -15.62
C LYS A 118 -7.20 13.23 -17.01
N ASN A 119 -6.49 12.75 -18.04
CA ASN A 119 -7.05 12.61 -19.38
C ASN A 119 -8.11 11.49 -19.45
N VAL A 120 -7.94 10.40 -18.70
CA VAL A 120 -8.94 9.34 -18.60
C VAL A 120 -10.21 9.82 -17.88
N ASN A 121 -10.05 10.57 -16.78
CA ASN A 121 -11.17 11.19 -16.09
C ASN A 121 -10.74 12.52 -15.44
N PRO A 122 -11.18 13.67 -15.99
CA PRO A 122 -10.81 14.99 -15.46
C PRO A 122 -11.32 15.26 -14.05
N LYS A 123 -12.28 14.46 -13.54
CA LYS A 123 -12.80 14.57 -12.17
C LYS A 123 -11.86 13.93 -11.14
N PHE A 124 -10.84 13.18 -11.56
CA PHE A 124 -9.88 12.63 -10.63
C PHE A 124 -9.07 13.74 -9.95
N ASN A 125 -9.19 13.79 -8.63
CA ASN A 125 -8.47 14.71 -7.77
C ASN A 125 -7.73 13.90 -6.70
N PHE A 126 -6.44 13.72 -6.90
CA PHE A 126 -5.58 12.96 -6.01
C PHE A 126 -4.36 13.79 -5.62
N GLN A 127 -3.85 13.56 -4.41
CA GLN A 127 -2.63 14.16 -3.90
C GLN A 127 -1.77 13.06 -3.29
N VAL A 128 -0.50 13.00 -3.67
CA VAL A 128 0.48 12.12 -3.04
C VAL A 128 1.24 12.94 -2.00
N GLY A 129 0.93 12.73 -0.72
CA GLY A 129 1.62 13.43 0.37
C GLY A 129 3.07 12.96 0.54
N GLN A 130 3.94 13.81 1.09
CA GLN A 130 5.33 13.44 1.42
C GLN A 130 5.41 12.21 2.35
N ASP A 131 4.42 12.05 3.24
CA ASP A 131 4.33 10.89 4.13
C ASP A 131 4.26 9.56 3.35
N VAL A 132 3.57 9.54 2.21
CA VAL A 132 3.47 8.35 1.34
C VAL A 132 4.85 7.91 0.85
N VAL A 133 5.69 8.86 0.43
CA VAL A 133 7.07 8.58 -0.02
C VAL A 133 7.88 7.94 1.10
N SER A 134 7.79 8.52 2.32
CA SER A 134 8.53 8.01 3.47
C SER A 134 8.08 6.59 3.87
N LYS A 135 6.79 6.28 3.73
CA LYS A 135 6.21 4.96 4.01
C LYS A 135 6.65 3.93 2.98
N ILE A 136 6.68 4.30 1.70
CA ILE A 136 7.16 3.41 0.62
C ILE A 136 8.63 3.04 0.85
N GLU A 137 9.46 4.01 1.20
CA GLU A 137 10.86 3.74 1.54
C GLU A 137 11.00 2.82 2.76
N ARG A 138 10.13 2.97 3.76
CA ARG A 138 10.10 2.10 4.94
C ARG A 138 9.74 0.65 4.58
N ILE A 139 8.69 0.44 3.80
CA ILE A 139 8.28 -0.92 3.39
C ILE A 139 9.30 -1.55 2.43
N LYS A 140 9.92 -0.77 1.55
CA LYS A 140 11.00 -1.22 0.67
C LYS A 140 12.19 -1.73 1.47
N LYS A 141 12.64 -0.96 2.47
CA LYS A 141 13.69 -1.38 3.40
C LYS A 141 13.30 -2.63 4.20
N ALA A 142 12.05 -2.73 4.66
CA ALA A 142 11.57 -3.92 5.36
C ALA A 142 11.59 -5.15 4.45
N ALA A 143 11.17 -5.01 3.20
CA ALA A 143 11.14 -6.10 2.22
C ALA A 143 12.53 -6.68 1.94
N PHE A 144 13.56 -5.84 1.90
CA PHE A 144 14.97 -6.27 1.80
C PHE A 144 15.50 -6.89 3.09
N ARG A 145 15.12 -6.34 4.26
CA ARG A 145 15.60 -6.81 5.56
C ARG A 145 15.03 -8.17 5.96
N PHE A 146 13.80 -8.47 5.54
CA PHE A 146 13.09 -9.69 5.91
C PHE A 146 12.80 -10.54 4.66
N PRO A 147 13.79 -11.29 4.14
CA PRO A 147 13.65 -12.04 2.89
C PRO A 147 12.55 -13.11 2.95
N ASP A 148 12.29 -13.70 4.11
CA ASP A 148 11.32 -14.79 4.28
C ASP A 148 9.86 -14.32 4.39
N ILE A 149 9.63 -13.04 4.71
CA ILE A 149 8.28 -12.49 4.80
C ILE A 149 7.81 -12.12 3.40
N ILE A 150 6.68 -12.65 2.94
CA ILE A 150 6.22 -12.48 1.56
C ILE A 150 5.38 -11.22 1.33
N SER A 151 4.85 -10.58 2.38
CA SER A 151 3.95 -9.44 2.28
C SER A 151 4.29 -8.33 3.27
N PHE A 152 4.20 -7.09 2.80
CA PHE A 152 4.44 -5.86 3.55
C PHE A 152 3.37 -4.84 3.22
N SER A 153 2.91 -4.11 4.23
CA SER A 153 1.99 -2.99 4.09
C SER A 153 2.53 -1.75 4.80
N SER A 154 2.20 -0.58 4.27
CA SER A 154 2.53 0.71 4.88
C SER A 154 1.80 0.97 6.20
N GLU A 155 0.66 0.31 6.40
CA GLU A 155 -0.19 0.42 7.57
C GLU A 155 -0.54 -0.96 8.12
N LYS A 156 -0.84 -1.00 9.41
CA LYS A 156 -1.34 -2.19 10.09
C LYS A 156 -2.82 -2.38 9.77
N LEU A 157 -3.19 -3.59 9.36
CA LEU A 157 -4.57 -3.99 9.11
C LEU A 157 -5.11 -4.78 10.32
N GLU A 158 -6.31 -4.42 10.80
CA GLU A 158 -6.95 -5.04 11.97
C GLU A 158 -7.77 -6.26 11.56
N ARG A 159 -8.54 -6.16 10.47
CA ARG A 159 -9.27 -7.29 9.87
C ARG A 159 -8.34 -8.17 9.04
N ASN A 160 -7.44 -8.88 9.71
CA ASN A 160 -6.62 -9.92 9.08
C ASN A 160 -7.45 -11.18 8.80
N ILE A 161 -8.04 -11.28 7.61
CA ILE A 161 -8.46 -12.58 7.07
C ILE A 161 -7.17 -13.28 6.59
N TYR A 162 -6.40 -13.81 7.54
CA TYR A 162 -5.13 -14.51 7.38
C TYR A 162 -3.98 -13.67 6.79
N LYS A 163 -2.94 -13.36 7.59
CA LYS A 163 -1.56 -13.87 7.31
C LYS A 163 -0.47 -13.41 8.29
N HIS A 164 0.58 -14.24 8.33
CA HIS A 164 1.91 -13.93 8.86
C HIS A 164 2.58 -12.86 7.98
N GLY A 165 2.40 -11.58 8.31
CA GLY A 165 3.01 -10.44 7.63
C GLY A 165 3.67 -9.46 8.61
N TRP A 166 4.70 -8.75 8.15
CA TRP A 166 5.40 -7.72 8.94
C TRP A 166 4.46 -6.53 9.19
N ASN A 167 4.22 -6.20 10.47
CA ASN A 167 3.15 -5.28 10.91
C ASN A 167 3.59 -3.82 11.16
N GLY A 168 4.62 -3.32 10.47
CA GLY A 168 4.98 -1.88 10.51
C GLY A 168 5.52 -1.32 11.84
N GLU A 169 5.37 -2.02 12.96
CA GLU A 169 5.89 -1.62 14.27
C GLU A 169 7.39 -1.92 14.33
N ASP A 170 8.22 -0.88 14.43
CA ASP A 170 9.65 -1.01 14.71
C ASP A 170 9.83 -1.63 16.11
N PRO A 171 10.39 -2.86 16.24
CA PRO A 171 10.57 -3.54 17.52
C PRO A 171 11.44 -2.75 18.51
N SER A 172 12.23 -1.79 18.02
CA SER A 172 13.12 -0.97 18.84
C SER A 172 12.36 0.03 19.73
N SER A 173 11.20 0.51 19.31
CA SER A 173 10.41 1.50 20.08
C SER A 173 9.89 0.95 21.41
N LYS A 174 9.52 -0.33 21.47
CA LYS A 174 9.04 -0.99 22.70
C LYS A 174 10.16 -1.30 23.69
N LYS A 175 11.39 -1.56 23.21
CA LYS A 175 12.54 -1.82 24.08
C LYS A 175 12.96 -0.58 24.87
N PHE A 176 12.94 0.60 24.25
CA PHE A 176 13.32 1.84 24.96
C PHE A 176 12.32 2.22 26.06
N ILE A 177 11.01 2.00 25.85
CA ILE A 177 9.99 2.27 26.89
C ILE A 177 10.13 1.28 28.05
N MET A 178 10.34 -0.02 27.78
CA MET A 178 10.52 -1.01 28.84
C MET A 178 11.80 -0.79 29.66
N ILE A 179 12.90 -0.38 29.02
CA ILE A 179 14.15 -0.06 29.75
C ILE A 179 13.97 1.20 30.61
N GLY A 180 13.31 2.23 30.08
CA GLY A 180 13.02 3.46 30.83
C GLY A 180 12.14 3.24 32.06
N LEU A 181 11.08 2.42 31.93
CA LEU A 181 10.22 2.03 33.05
C LEU A 181 10.96 1.20 34.10
N GLY A 182 11.83 0.27 33.66
CA GLY A 182 12.64 -0.56 34.56
C GLY A 182 13.60 0.26 35.40
N ILE A 183 14.28 1.26 34.80
CA ILE A 183 15.19 2.16 35.51
C ILE A 183 14.44 3.05 36.50
N ALA A 184 13.28 3.59 36.11
CA ALA A 184 12.46 4.42 37.01
C ALA A 184 11.95 3.65 38.24
N LEU A 185 11.52 2.39 38.05
CA LEU A 185 11.11 1.51 39.15
C LEU A 185 12.28 1.17 40.09
N LEU A 186 13.47 0.97 39.54
CA LEU A 186 14.67 0.66 40.34
C LEU A 186 15.08 1.85 41.21
N ILE A 187 15.02 3.08 40.66
CA ILE A 187 15.28 4.32 41.42
C ILE A 187 14.23 4.49 42.53
N PHE A 188 12.96 4.22 42.23
CA PHE A 188 11.87 4.32 43.22
C PHE A 188 12.05 3.32 44.38
N LEU A 189 12.46 2.10 44.09
CA LEU A 189 12.77 1.08 45.10
C LEU A 189 13.98 1.47 45.97
N ILE A 190 15.03 2.07 45.40
CA ILE A 190 16.20 2.54 46.16
C ILE A 190 15.81 3.68 47.12
N ILE A 191 14.89 4.56 46.71
CA ILE A 191 14.39 5.64 47.57
C ILE A 191 13.53 5.09 48.73
N LEU A 192 12.75 4.02 48.49
CA LEU A 192 11.92 3.39 49.51
C LEU A 192 12.69 2.56 50.56
N ILE A 193 13.91 2.13 50.24
CA ILE A 193 14.75 1.30 51.13
C ILE A 193 15.68 2.19 52.01
N LYS A 194 15.80 3.48 51.70
CA LYS A 194 16.47 4.48 52.55
C LYS A 194 15.49 5.13 53.51
#